data_AF-A0A7I9Y5Z0-F1
#
_entry.id   AF-A0A7I9Y5Z0-F1
#
_cell.length_a   1.000
_cell.length_b   1.000
_cell.length_c   1.000
_cell.angle_alpha   90.00
_cell.angle_beta   90.00
_cell.angle_gamma   90.00
#
_symmetry.space_group_name_H-M   'P 1'
#
loop_
_entity.id
_entity.type
_entity.pdbx_description
1 polymer ?
#
loop_
_entity_poly.entity_id
_entity_poly.type
_entity_poly.pdbx_seq_one_letter_code
_entity_poly.pdbx_strand_id
1 'polypeptide(L)'
;MTGSPYVFCDATFCKVRVGAHVVSQALVVATGVSIDGTREVLGTAVGDSESFEFWREFLASLKARGLSGVHLVISDAHAGLKAAVAQQFTGSSWQRCRVHFMRNLHGVVAAKHAPAVTAAIKTVFAHTEPAEVAAQWDQVADTLEPTFPKVAAMMAEAKADVLAFTAFPRAHWQKIWSNNPIERLNKEIKRRADVVEIFPNPAAFLRLATAVVIEAHDEWQVTRRYLSDISMAELRKVIAAKHDAIAEPLAEQRQIA
;
A
#
# COMPACT_ATOMS: atom_id res chain seq x y z
N MET A 1 -15.38 -11.89 -12.71
CA MET A 1 -15.00 -11.69 -11.29
C MET A 1 -14.71 -10.21 -11.10
N THR A 2 -15.54 -9.47 -10.37
CA THR A 2 -15.36 -8.03 -10.11
C THR A 2 -14.54 -7.82 -8.84
N GLY A 3 -13.25 -8.16 -8.89
CA GLY A 3 -12.34 -8.06 -7.75
C GLY A 3 -11.27 -6.98 -7.95
N SER A 4 -10.69 -6.50 -6.84
CA SER A 4 -9.58 -5.55 -6.84
C SER A 4 -8.31 -6.24 -6.32
N PRO A 5 -7.51 -6.91 -7.18
CA PRO A 5 -6.30 -7.62 -6.76
C PRO A 5 -5.30 -6.76 -6.01
N TYR A 6 -5.23 -5.47 -6.34
CA TYR A 6 -4.34 -4.51 -5.67
C TYR A 6 -5.16 -3.46 -4.95
N VAL A 7 -4.84 -3.23 -3.67
CA VAL A 7 -5.41 -2.18 -2.84
C VAL A 7 -4.29 -1.32 -2.29
N PHE A 8 -4.41 -0.01 -2.44
CA PHE A 8 -3.49 0.98 -1.88
C PHE A 8 -4.19 1.68 -0.73
N CYS A 9 -3.53 1.75 0.43
CA CYS A 9 -4.04 2.42 1.61
C CYS A 9 -3.04 3.49 2.04
N ASP A 10 -3.56 4.68 2.35
CA ASP A 10 -2.74 5.78 2.86
C ASP A 10 -3.60 6.71 3.73
N ALA A 11 -2.93 7.50 4.55
CA ALA A 11 -3.56 8.49 5.40
C ALA A 11 -2.93 9.86 5.23
N THR A 12 -3.75 10.90 5.41
CA THR A 12 -3.28 12.28 5.52
C THR A 12 -4.02 12.97 6.64
N PHE A 13 -3.47 14.07 7.17
CA PHE A 13 -4.04 14.73 8.34
C PHE A 13 -4.51 16.14 8.03
N CYS A 14 -5.60 16.59 8.64
CA CYS A 14 -6.03 17.99 8.57
C CYS A 14 -6.44 18.51 9.94
N LYS A 15 -6.39 19.84 10.12
CA LYS A 15 -6.86 20.49 11.34
C LYS A 15 -8.37 20.64 11.28
N VAL A 16 -9.03 20.16 12.31
CA VAL A 16 -10.49 20.11 12.41
C VAL A 16 -10.91 20.57 13.81
N ARG A 17 -11.99 21.34 13.89
CA ARG A 17 -12.60 21.72 15.16
C ARG A 17 -13.51 20.60 15.67
N VAL A 18 -13.24 20.13 16.89
CA VAL A 18 -14.04 19.15 17.62
C VAL A 18 -14.37 19.75 18.98
N GLY A 19 -15.64 20.12 19.17
CA GLY A 19 -16.05 20.94 20.32
C GLY A 19 -15.30 22.28 20.35
N ALA A 20 -14.67 22.59 21.48
CA ALA A 20 -13.87 23.79 21.66
C ALA A 20 -12.41 23.67 21.20
N HIS A 21 -11.99 22.49 20.70
CA HIS A 21 -10.58 22.20 20.40
C HIS A 21 -10.33 22.09 18.90
N VAL A 22 -9.15 22.53 18.47
CA VAL A 22 -8.62 22.26 17.13
C VAL A 22 -7.69 21.06 17.24
N VAL A 23 -8.07 19.95 16.63
CA VAL A 23 -7.34 18.68 16.66
C VAL A 23 -6.88 18.28 15.25
N SER A 24 -5.89 17.40 15.19
CA SER A 24 -5.45 16.79 13.93
C SER A 24 -6.25 15.51 13.71
N GLN A 25 -7.09 15.45 12.69
CA GLN A 25 -7.80 14.23 12.33
C GLN A 25 -7.18 13.56 11.10
N ALA A 26 -7.16 12.24 11.11
CA ALA A 26 -6.73 11.41 10.01
C ALA A 26 -7.87 11.28 8.98
N LEU A 27 -7.52 11.46 7.71
CA LEU A 27 -8.30 11.05 6.56
C LEU A 27 -7.61 9.82 5.97
N VAL A 28 -8.27 8.67 6.03
CA VAL A 28 -7.80 7.46 5.36
C VAL A 28 -8.44 7.37 3.98
N VAL A 29 -7.67 6.90 3.02
CA VAL A 29 -8.11 6.68 1.64
C VAL A 29 -7.69 5.26 1.24
N ALA A 30 -8.60 4.56 0.55
CA ALA A 30 -8.29 3.31 -0.13
C ALA A 30 -8.58 3.45 -1.63
N THR A 31 -7.62 3.08 -2.46
CA THR A 31 -7.80 2.96 -3.91
C THR A 31 -7.49 1.53 -4.34
N GLY A 32 -8.08 1.10 -5.46
CA GLY A 32 -7.95 -0.23 -6.00
C GLY A 32 -7.50 -0.22 -7.44
N VAL A 33 -6.91 -1.33 -7.88
CA VAL A 33 -6.83 -1.69 -9.29
C VAL A 33 -7.71 -2.90 -9.49
N SER A 34 -8.74 -2.77 -10.33
CA SER A 34 -9.67 -3.85 -10.66
C SER A 34 -8.98 -4.97 -11.43
N ILE A 35 -9.62 -6.14 -11.54
CA ILE A 35 -9.13 -7.25 -12.36
C ILE A 35 -9.02 -6.90 -13.85
N ASP A 36 -9.70 -5.84 -14.27
CA ASP A 36 -9.67 -5.31 -15.64
C ASP A 36 -8.60 -4.22 -15.82
N GLY A 37 -7.79 -3.97 -14.78
CA GLY A 37 -6.66 -3.04 -14.83
C GLY A 37 -7.06 -1.56 -14.73
N THR A 38 -8.31 -1.26 -14.37
CA THR A 38 -8.80 0.11 -14.11
C THR A 38 -8.50 0.52 -12.67
N ARG A 39 -8.27 1.83 -12.44
CA ARG A 39 -8.10 2.37 -11.09
C ARG A 39 -9.42 2.87 -10.55
N GLU A 40 -9.65 2.64 -9.26
CA GLU A 40 -10.89 3.01 -8.60
C GLU A 40 -10.61 3.55 -7.21
N VAL A 41 -11.47 4.44 -6.73
CA VAL A 41 -11.48 4.84 -5.31
C VAL A 41 -12.43 3.89 -4.61
N LEU A 42 -11.94 3.19 -3.60
CA LEU A 42 -12.72 2.19 -2.86
C LEU A 42 -13.46 2.84 -1.69
N GLY A 43 -12.87 3.87 -1.08
CA GLY A 43 -13.50 4.65 -0.03
C GLY A 43 -12.55 5.64 0.64
N THR A 44 -13.14 6.50 1.47
CA THR A 44 -12.42 7.38 2.37
C THR A 44 -13.21 7.55 3.67
N ALA A 45 -12.52 7.79 4.79
CA ALA A 45 -13.12 8.05 6.09
C ALA A 45 -12.27 9.03 6.89
N VAL A 46 -12.91 9.80 7.78
CA VAL A 46 -12.24 10.70 8.73
C VAL A 46 -12.36 10.13 10.14
N GLY A 47 -11.27 10.14 10.89
CA GLY A 47 -11.22 9.65 12.27
C GLY A 47 -10.12 10.30 13.09
N ASP A 48 -10.07 9.97 14.37
CA ASP A 48 -9.19 10.63 15.35
C ASP A 48 -7.74 10.13 15.29
N SER A 49 -7.50 8.93 14.76
CA SER A 49 -6.16 8.35 14.66
C SER A 49 -6.10 7.26 13.59
N GLU A 50 -4.89 6.89 13.19
CA GLU A 50 -4.61 5.70 12.38
C GLU A 50 -4.60 4.41 13.21
N SER A 51 -5.41 4.34 14.28
CA SER A 51 -5.47 3.16 15.14
C SER A 51 -5.86 1.90 14.37
N PHE A 52 -5.50 0.75 14.93
CA PHE A 52 -5.92 -0.55 14.41
C PHE A 52 -7.44 -0.64 14.24
N GLU A 53 -8.21 -0.22 15.25
CA GLU A 53 -9.68 -0.28 15.21
C GLU A 53 -10.25 0.57 14.06
N PHE A 54 -9.72 1.78 13.87
CA PHE A 54 -10.17 2.64 12.79
C PHE A 54 -9.91 2.03 11.41
N TRP A 55 -8.70 1.50 11.17
CA TRP A 55 -8.39 0.80 9.93
C TRP A 55 -9.21 -0.48 9.77
N ARG A 56 -9.43 -1.25 10.85
CA ARG A 56 -10.22 -2.48 10.85
C ARG A 56 -11.65 -2.21 10.40
N GLU A 57 -12.31 -1.22 11.01
CA GLU A 57 -13.68 -0.83 10.67
C GLU A 57 -13.78 -0.28 9.25
N PHE A 58 -12.83 0.57 8.84
CA PHE A 58 -12.78 1.10 7.49
C PHE A 58 -12.66 -0.01 6.46
N LEU A 59 -11.69 -0.92 6.59
CA LEU A 59 -11.48 -2.03 5.66
C LEU A 59 -12.64 -3.03 5.68
N ALA A 60 -13.23 -3.31 6.84
CA ALA A 60 -14.43 -4.13 6.96
C ALA A 60 -15.62 -3.51 6.19
N SER A 61 -15.78 -2.18 6.25
CA SER A 61 -16.82 -1.47 5.50
C SER A 61 -16.62 -1.59 3.98
N LEU A 62 -15.37 -1.62 3.49
CA LEU A 62 -15.10 -1.82 2.07
C LEU A 62 -15.58 -3.21 1.62
N LYS A 63 -15.28 -4.24 2.41
CA LYS A 63 -15.71 -5.62 2.15
C LYS A 63 -17.23 -5.75 2.19
N ALA A 64 -17.89 -5.14 3.17
CA ALA A 64 -19.35 -5.14 3.28
C ALA A 64 -20.02 -4.50 2.06
N ARG A 65 -19.35 -3.56 1.38
CA ARG A 65 -19.80 -2.94 0.13
C ARG A 65 -19.38 -3.68 -1.14
N GLY A 66 -18.74 -4.85 -1.01
CA GLY A 66 -18.43 -5.74 -2.14
C GLY A 66 -16.95 -5.81 -2.54
N LEU A 67 -16.04 -5.15 -1.83
CA LEU A 67 -14.60 -5.32 -2.09
C LEU A 67 -14.20 -6.79 -1.88
N SER A 68 -13.67 -7.40 -2.94
CA SER A 68 -13.29 -8.81 -2.97
C SER A 68 -12.06 -9.04 -3.86
N GLY A 69 -11.48 -10.24 -3.79
CA GLY A 69 -10.36 -10.64 -4.63
C GLY A 69 -9.07 -9.86 -4.37
N VAL A 70 -8.84 -9.41 -3.14
CA VAL A 70 -7.61 -8.69 -2.76
C VAL A 70 -6.45 -9.69 -2.66
N HIS A 71 -5.36 -9.43 -3.38
CA HIS A 71 -4.15 -10.27 -3.34
C HIS A 71 -2.94 -9.53 -2.78
N LEU A 72 -2.87 -8.21 -2.95
CA LEU A 72 -1.84 -7.36 -2.37
C LEU A 72 -2.43 -6.06 -1.82
N VAL A 73 -2.08 -5.74 -0.58
CA VAL A 73 -2.29 -4.41 -0.01
C VAL A 73 -0.96 -3.66 0.08
N ILE A 74 -0.92 -2.44 -0.46
CA ILE A 74 0.26 -1.57 -0.49
C ILE A 74 0.02 -0.38 0.45
N SER A 75 0.92 -0.13 1.39
CA SER A 75 0.82 1.03 2.29
C SER A 75 2.16 1.41 2.92
N ASP A 76 2.19 2.48 3.73
CA ASP A 76 3.26 2.66 4.72
C ASP A 76 3.13 1.62 5.86
N ALA A 77 4.21 1.41 6.61
CA ALA A 77 4.34 0.50 7.74
C ALA A 77 3.72 1.05 9.04
N HIS A 78 2.50 1.56 8.96
CA HIS A 78 1.73 1.88 10.16
C HIS A 78 1.24 0.58 10.82
N ALA A 79 1.61 0.34 12.08
CA ALA A 79 1.34 -0.93 12.76
C ALA A 79 -0.16 -1.27 12.83
N GLY A 80 -1.00 -0.26 13.09
CA GLY A 80 -2.46 -0.43 13.11
C GLY A 80 -3.03 -0.85 11.76
N LEU A 81 -2.51 -0.29 10.67
CA LEU A 81 -2.93 -0.64 9.30
C LEU A 81 -2.48 -2.05 8.94
N LYS A 82 -1.20 -2.39 9.19
CA LYS A 82 -0.67 -3.73 8.90
C LYS A 82 -1.46 -4.82 9.62
N ALA A 83 -1.77 -4.61 10.90
CA ALA A 83 -2.59 -5.54 11.68
C ALA A 83 -4.03 -5.63 11.15
N ALA A 84 -4.66 -4.50 10.80
CA ALA A 84 -6.01 -4.49 10.24
C ALA A 84 -6.10 -5.22 8.89
N VAL A 85 -5.09 -5.04 8.03
CA VAL A 85 -4.97 -5.75 6.75
C VAL A 85 -4.88 -7.26 6.97
N ALA A 86 -4.01 -7.71 7.87
CA ALA A 86 -3.85 -9.12 8.18
C ALA A 86 -5.16 -9.78 8.67
N GLN A 87 -5.98 -9.04 9.42
CA GLN A 87 -7.28 -9.52 9.88
C GLN A 87 -8.35 -9.49 8.77
N GLN A 88 -8.43 -8.40 8.00
CA GLN A 88 -9.55 -8.20 7.06
C GLN A 88 -9.33 -8.91 5.72
N PHE A 89 -8.09 -9.07 5.27
CA PHE A 89 -7.76 -9.67 3.98
C PHE A 89 -6.88 -10.90 4.17
N THR A 90 -7.44 -11.91 4.83
CA THR A 90 -6.78 -13.20 5.02
C THR A 90 -6.40 -13.81 3.68
N GLY A 91 -5.13 -14.23 3.55
CA GLY A 91 -4.58 -14.76 2.31
C GLY A 91 -4.05 -13.71 1.35
N SER A 92 -4.20 -12.41 1.60
CA SER A 92 -3.49 -11.36 0.84
C SER A 92 -2.07 -11.16 1.37
N SER A 93 -1.15 -10.79 0.49
CA SER A 93 0.18 -10.31 0.89
C SER A 93 0.11 -8.82 1.24
N TRP A 94 1.05 -8.35 2.06
CA TRP A 94 1.21 -6.94 2.35
C TRP A 94 2.55 -6.44 1.81
N GLN A 95 2.53 -5.29 1.14
CA GLN A 95 3.71 -4.63 0.57
C GLN A 95 3.95 -3.32 1.30
N ARG A 96 5.10 -3.22 1.96
CA ARG A 96 5.59 -1.96 2.51
C ARG A 96 6.09 -1.07 1.39
N CYS A 97 5.59 0.16 1.30
CA CYS A 97 6.03 1.12 0.30
C CYS A 97 7.56 1.36 0.40
N ARG A 98 8.29 1.10 -0.69
CA ARG A 98 9.75 1.31 -0.71
C ARG A 98 10.15 2.76 -0.43
N VAL A 99 9.36 3.74 -0.87
CA VAL A 99 9.64 5.17 -0.65
C VAL A 99 9.57 5.52 0.83
N HIS A 100 8.54 5.03 1.53
CA HIS A 100 8.43 5.20 2.97
C HIS A 100 9.53 4.43 3.71
N PHE A 101 9.85 3.20 3.29
CA PHE A 101 10.99 2.47 3.85
C PHE A 101 12.30 3.27 3.75
N MET A 102 12.59 3.86 2.58
CA MET A 102 13.76 4.74 2.40
C MET A 102 13.73 5.98 3.30
N ARG A 103 12.56 6.60 3.49
CA ARG A 103 12.39 7.73 4.41
C ARG A 103 12.68 7.32 5.86
N ASN A 104 12.20 6.15 6.28
CA ASN A 104 12.45 5.63 7.62
C ASN A 104 13.94 5.36 7.86
N LEU A 105 14.65 4.86 6.84
CA LEU A 105 16.10 4.68 6.89
C LEU A 105 16.86 6.01 7.03
N HIS A 106 16.41 7.08 6.36
CA HIS A 106 17.01 8.41 6.53
C HIS A 106 16.91 8.93 7.96
N GLY A 107 15.90 8.50 8.73
CA GLY A 107 15.76 8.85 10.14
C GLY A 107 16.84 8.25 11.05
N VAL A 108 17.58 7.25 10.58
CA VAL A 108 18.63 6.56 11.36
C VAL A 108 20.04 6.71 10.76
N VAL A 109 20.16 7.48 9.68
CA VAL A 109 21.42 7.73 8.97
C VAL A 109 21.69 9.22 8.94
N ALA A 110 22.92 9.63 9.26
CA ALA A 110 23.30 11.04 9.16
C ALA A 110 23.13 11.55 7.72
N ALA A 111 22.66 12.78 7.55
CA ALA A 111 22.32 13.36 6.24
C ALA A 111 23.44 13.23 5.19
N LYS A 112 24.72 13.33 5.61
CA LYS A 112 25.88 13.17 4.73
C LYS A 112 26.01 11.78 4.09
N HIS A 113 25.50 10.73 4.74
CA HIS A 113 25.57 9.34 4.27
C HIS A 113 24.28 8.89 3.58
N ALA A 114 23.17 9.59 3.79
CA ALA A 114 21.88 9.23 3.22
C ALA A 114 21.89 9.04 1.69
N PRO A 115 22.60 9.86 0.87
CA PRO A 115 22.69 9.64 -0.57
C PRO A 115 23.34 8.30 -0.94
N ALA A 116 24.42 7.92 -0.27
CA ALA A 116 25.15 6.67 -0.54
C ALA A 116 24.32 5.44 -0.16
N VAL A 117 23.72 5.44 1.04
CA VAL A 117 22.80 4.38 1.49
C VAL A 117 21.61 4.25 0.53
N THR A 118 21.09 5.39 0.05
CA THR A 118 19.99 5.40 -0.91
C THR A 118 20.38 4.81 -2.26
N ALA A 119 21.58 5.13 -2.76
CA ALA A 119 22.08 4.60 -4.01
C ALA A 119 22.25 3.07 -3.93
N ALA A 120 22.83 2.57 -2.82
CA ALA A 120 23.00 1.14 -2.60
C ALA A 120 21.66 0.40 -2.60
N ILE A 121 20.65 0.88 -1.86
CA ILE A 121 19.35 0.20 -1.82
C ILE A 121 18.59 0.32 -3.15
N LYS A 122 18.80 1.39 -3.93
CA LYS A 122 18.18 1.52 -5.25
C LYS A 122 18.62 0.43 -6.23
N THR A 123 19.80 -0.16 -6.08
CA THR A 123 20.26 -1.23 -6.99
C THR A 123 19.36 -2.47 -6.92
N VAL A 124 18.80 -2.77 -5.74
CA VAL A 124 17.82 -3.86 -5.55
C VAL A 124 16.68 -3.78 -6.57
N PHE A 125 16.16 -2.56 -6.77
CA PHE A 125 14.99 -2.31 -7.62
C PHE A 125 15.34 -2.16 -9.11
N ALA A 126 16.61 -2.35 -9.49
CA ALA A 126 17.04 -2.40 -10.88
C ALA A 126 16.95 -3.81 -11.48
N HIS A 127 16.92 -4.85 -10.63
CA HIS A 127 16.80 -6.24 -11.06
C HIS A 127 15.39 -6.57 -11.55
N THR A 128 15.31 -7.57 -12.44
CA THR A 128 14.06 -7.97 -13.10
C THR A 128 13.58 -9.37 -12.73
N GLU A 129 14.34 -10.09 -11.90
CA GLU A 129 14.03 -11.45 -11.45
C GLU A 129 13.90 -11.52 -9.92
N PRO A 130 12.88 -12.21 -9.37
CA PRO A 130 12.65 -12.27 -7.92
C PRO A 130 13.87 -12.74 -7.11
N ALA A 131 14.58 -13.76 -7.61
CA ALA A 131 15.75 -14.32 -6.95
C ALA A 131 16.91 -13.31 -6.89
N GLU A 132 17.14 -12.57 -7.98
CA GLU A 132 18.17 -11.52 -8.02
C GLU A 132 17.82 -10.33 -7.12
N VAL A 133 16.55 -9.93 -7.10
CA VAL A 133 16.06 -8.87 -6.18
C VAL A 133 16.34 -9.26 -4.73
N ALA A 134 16.03 -10.50 -4.35
CA ALA A 134 16.27 -11.01 -3.00
C ALA A 134 17.77 -11.09 -2.67
N ALA A 135 18.60 -11.59 -3.59
CA ALA A 135 20.04 -11.69 -3.41
C ALA A 135 20.71 -10.31 -3.30
N GLN A 136 20.31 -9.35 -4.14
CA GLN A 136 20.83 -7.99 -4.09
C GLN A 136 20.43 -7.29 -2.80
N TRP A 137 19.25 -7.57 -2.24
CA TRP A 137 18.86 -7.05 -0.93
C TRP A 137 19.80 -7.51 0.18
N ASP A 138 20.11 -8.81 0.21
CA ASP A 138 21.02 -9.39 1.21
C ASP A 138 22.43 -8.81 1.06
N GLN A 139 22.95 -8.77 -0.17
CA GLN A 139 24.26 -8.20 -0.44
C GLN A 139 24.37 -6.74 0.01
N VAL A 140 23.32 -5.92 -0.21
CA VAL A 140 23.30 -4.52 0.25
C VAL A 140 23.24 -4.45 1.76
N ALA A 141 22.44 -5.29 2.42
CA ALA A 141 22.37 -5.34 3.88
C ALA A 141 23.74 -5.69 4.49
N ASP A 142 24.40 -6.74 3.99
CA ASP A 142 25.72 -7.19 4.43
C ASP A 142 26.79 -6.12 4.20
N THR A 143 26.74 -5.42 3.06
CA THR A 143 27.69 -4.34 2.74
C THR A 143 27.53 -3.15 3.69
N LEU A 144 26.29 -2.84 4.10
CA LEU A 144 26.01 -1.70 4.97
C LEU A 144 26.20 -2.04 6.45
N GLU A 145 26.09 -3.30 6.86
CA GLU A 145 26.11 -3.73 8.26
C GLU A 145 27.33 -3.21 9.06
N PRO A 146 28.59 -3.26 8.57
CA PRO A 146 29.74 -2.82 9.35
C PRO A 146 29.72 -1.33 9.69
N THR A 147 29.10 -0.50 8.85
CA THR A 147 29.07 0.97 9.02
C THR A 147 27.72 1.46 9.56
N PHE A 148 26.64 0.77 9.21
CA PHE A 148 25.26 1.13 9.52
C PHE A 148 24.47 -0.11 10.03
N PRO A 149 24.85 -0.69 11.18
CA PRO A 149 24.22 -1.92 11.68
C PRO A 149 22.71 -1.78 11.90
N LYS A 150 22.25 -0.59 12.29
CA LYS A 150 20.82 -0.30 12.43
C LYS A 150 20.07 -0.32 11.09
N VAL A 151 20.71 0.11 9.99
CA VAL A 151 20.13 0.04 8.64
C VAL A 151 20.02 -1.41 8.20
N ALA A 152 21.07 -2.21 8.40
CA ALA A 152 21.05 -3.64 8.08
C ALA A 152 19.96 -4.39 8.86
N ALA A 153 19.80 -4.12 10.17
CA ALA A 153 18.71 -4.69 10.96
C ALA A 153 17.31 -4.30 10.43
N MET A 154 17.10 -3.03 10.06
CA MET A 154 15.85 -2.58 9.44
C MET A 154 15.60 -3.23 8.08
N MET A 155 16.65 -3.49 7.29
CA MET A 155 16.55 -4.22 6.02
C MET A 155 16.20 -5.69 6.25
N ALA A 156 16.82 -6.36 7.22
CA ALA A 156 16.52 -7.75 7.55
C ALA A 156 15.04 -7.93 7.96
N GLU A 157 14.56 -7.06 8.86
CA GLU A 157 13.15 -7.09 9.32
C GLU A 157 12.16 -6.82 8.18
N ALA A 158 12.49 -5.88 7.29
CA ALA A 158 11.57 -5.42 6.25
C ALA A 158 11.61 -6.23 4.95
N LYS A 159 12.54 -7.19 4.79
CA LYS A 159 12.80 -7.89 3.52
C LYS A 159 11.53 -8.47 2.89
N ALA A 160 10.81 -9.29 3.64
CA ALA A 160 9.59 -9.95 3.14
C ALA A 160 8.51 -8.93 2.76
N ASP A 161 8.36 -7.88 3.56
CA ASP A 161 7.34 -6.85 3.36
C ASP A 161 7.68 -5.90 2.19
N VAL A 162 8.95 -5.55 2.01
CA VAL A 162 9.39 -4.61 0.95
C VAL A 162 9.54 -5.31 -0.39
N LEU A 163 9.75 -6.63 -0.42
CA LEU A 163 9.93 -7.41 -1.64
C LEU A 163 8.68 -8.23 -2.04
N ALA A 164 7.56 -8.08 -1.32
CA ALA A 164 6.32 -8.82 -1.59
C ALA A 164 5.80 -8.65 -3.04
N PHE A 165 6.10 -7.52 -3.68
CA PHE A 165 5.75 -7.25 -5.08
C PHE A 165 6.34 -8.25 -6.08
N THR A 166 7.45 -8.92 -5.73
CA THR A 166 8.17 -9.84 -6.63
C THR A 166 7.37 -11.11 -6.96
N ALA A 167 6.37 -11.45 -6.12
CA ALA A 167 5.44 -12.56 -6.37
C ALA A 167 4.37 -12.25 -7.45
N PHE A 168 4.34 -11.03 -7.98
CA PHE A 168 3.37 -10.58 -8.99
C PHE A 168 4.04 -10.36 -10.35
N PRO A 169 3.28 -10.19 -11.45
CA PRO A 169 3.86 -10.01 -12.78
C PRO A 169 4.85 -8.85 -12.84
N ARG A 170 5.99 -9.06 -13.50
CA ARG A 170 7.07 -8.08 -13.63
C ARG A 170 6.60 -6.73 -14.18
N ALA A 171 5.68 -6.76 -15.15
CA ALA A 171 5.07 -5.56 -15.73
C ALA A 171 4.36 -4.68 -14.69
N HIS A 172 3.97 -5.24 -13.54
CA HIS A 172 3.25 -4.53 -12.48
C HIS A 172 4.18 -3.94 -11.42
N TRP A 173 5.39 -4.47 -11.24
CA TRP A 173 6.28 -4.15 -10.09
C TRP A 173 6.41 -2.65 -9.84
N GLN A 174 6.68 -1.87 -10.88
CA GLN A 174 6.87 -0.42 -10.74
C GLN A 174 5.62 0.33 -10.23
N LYS A 175 4.44 -0.24 -10.42
CA LYS A 175 3.15 0.30 -9.99
C LYS A 175 2.77 -0.11 -8.58
N ILE A 176 3.30 -1.23 -8.08
CA ILE A 176 2.90 -1.83 -6.79
C ILE A 176 3.99 -1.81 -5.71
N TRP A 177 5.26 -1.55 -6.03
CA TRP A 177 6.33 -1.47 -5.01
C TRP A 177 6.34 -0.18 -4.19
N SER A 178 5.42 0.76 -4.48
CA SER A 178 5.30 2.04 -3.78
C SER A 178 3.85 2.53 -3.76
N ASN A 179 3.57 3.45 -2.84
CA ASN A 179 2.26 4.06 -2.65
C ASN A 179 2.07 5.34 -3.48
N ASN A 180 2.93 5.59 -4.47
CA ASN A 180 2.92 6.83 -5.25
C ASN A 180 1.55 7.17 -5.91
N PRO A 181 0.75 6.20 -6.40
CA PRO A 181 -0.56 6.51 -6.97
C PRO A 181 -1.51 7.20 -6.00
N ILE A 182 -1.58 6.74 -4.76
CA ILE A 182 -2.46 7.31 -3.73
C ILE A 182 -1.83 8.56 -3.09
N GLU A 183 -0.50 8.65 -3.00
CA GLU A 183 0.18 9.88 -2.55
C GLU A 183 -0.16 11.09 -3.43
N ARG A 184 -0.33 10.89 -4.75
CA ARG A 184 -0.78 11.97 -5.65
C ARG A 184 -2.21 12.42 -5.34
N LEU A 185 -3.11 11.49 -5.04
CA LEU A 185 -4.48 11.79 -4.63
C LEU A 185 -4.48 12.53 -3.28
N ASN A 186 -3.68 12.08 -2.32
CA ASN A 186 -3.54 12.75 -1.02
C ASN A 186 -2.99 14.18 -1.16
N LYS A 187 -2.07 14.43 -2.09
CA LYS A 187 -1.61 15.80 -2.41
C LYS A 187 -2.72 16.67 -3.00
N GLU A 188 -3.57 16.12 -3.86
CA GLU A 188 -4.73 16.82 -4.41
C GLU A 188 -5.72 17.21 -3.30
N ILE A 189 -6.05 16.26 -2.42
CA ILE A 189 -6.91 16.50 -1.25
C ILE A 189 -6.30 17.59 -0.36
N LYS A 190 -5.00 17.48 -0.06
CA LYS A 190 -4.28 18.46 0.75
C LYS A 190 -4.29 19.84 0.13
N ARG A 191 -4.05 19.97 -1.17
CA ARG A 191 -4.10 21.27 -1.85
C ARG A 191 -5.44 21.99 -1.64
N ARG A 192 -6.55 21.26 -1.66
CA ARG A 192 -7.89 21.84 -1.44
C ARG A 192 -8.20 22.05 0.03
N ALA A 193 -7.73 21.16 0.90
CA ALA A 193 -7.93 21.24 2.34
C ALA A 193 -7.11 22.38 2.98
N ASP A 194 -5.90 22.64 2.50
CA ASP A 194 -4.99 23.66 3.06
C ASP A 194 -5.54 25.09 2.84
N VAL A 195 -6.41 25.31 1.84
CA VAL A 195 -7.13 26.58 1.64
C VAL A 195 -8.14 26.86 2.76
N VAL A 196 -8.70 25.81 3.36
CA VAL A 196 -9.66 25.93 4.47
C VAL A 196 -8.95 26.17 5.80
N GLU A 197 -7.68 25.79 5.91
CA GLU A 197 -6.81 25.79 7.11
C GLU A 197 -7.34 24.93 8.27
N ILE A 198 -8.51 25.29 8.82
CA ILE A 198 -9.17 24.61 9.93
C ILE A 198 -10.62 24.33 9.57
N PHE A 199 -10.98 23.06 9.42
CA PHE A 199 -12.36 22.67 9.15
C PHE A 199 -13.25 22.87 10.39
N PRO A 200 -14.53 23.26 10.20
CA PRO A 200 -15.45 23.51 11.32
C PRO A 200 -15.90 22.24 12.04
N ASN A 201 -15.82 21.07 11.39
CA ASN A 201 -16.13 19.75 11.97
C ASN A 201 -15.63 18.61 11.04
N PRO A 202 -15.54 17.36 11.54
CA PRO A 202 -15.08 16.21 10.77
C PRO A 202 -15.89 15.96 9.50
N ALA A 203 -17.22 16.17 9.56
CA ALA A 203 -18.09 15.96 8.42
C ALA A 203 -17.83 16.96 7.28
N ALA A 204 -17.44 18.21 7.60
CA ALA A 204 -17.04 19.18 6.59
C ALA A 204 -15.75 18.78 5.89
N PHE A 205 -14.77 18.26 6.63
CA PHE A 205 -13.54 17.74 6.05
C PHE A 205 -13.82 16.52 5.16
N LEU A 206 -14.60 15.56 5.65
CA LEU A 206 -15.00 14.39 4.88
C LEU A 206 -15.73 14.77 3.58
N ARG A 207 -16.64 15.76 3.61
CA ARG A 207 -17.34 16.23 2.39
C ARG A 207 -16.37 16.75 1.34
N LEU A 208 -15.42 17.62 1.73
CA LEU A 208 -14.43 18.15 0.78
C LEU A 208 -13.56 17.03 0.22
N ALA A 209 -13.01 16.19 1.09
CA ALA A 209 -12.19 15.05 0.67
C ALA A 209 -12.96 14.11 -0.28
N THR A 210 -14.22 13.81 0.04
CA THR A 210 -15.08 12.95 -0.77
C THR A 210 -15.31 13.55 -2.16
N ALA A 211 -15.57 14.86 -2.26
CA ALA A 211 -15.71 15.53 -3.56
C ALA A 211 -14.43 15.39 -4.41
N VAL A 212 -13.25 15.57 -3.80
CA VAL A 212 -11.96 15.39 -4.51
C VAL A 212 -11.78 13.97 -5.04
N VAL A 213 -12.06 12.97 -4.21
CA VAL A 213 -11.84 11.58 -4.63
C VAL A 213 -12.88 11.11 -5.65
N ILE A 214 -14.10 11.65 -5.64
CA ILE A 214 -15.09 11.40 -6.70
C ILE A 214 -14.59 11.95 -8.04
N GLU A 215 -14.14 13.21 -8.08
CA GLU A 215 -13.59 13.80 -9.30
C GLU A 215 -12.40 13.00 -9.85
N ALA A 216 -11.49 12.58 -8.96
CA ALA A 216 -10.34 11.76 -9.36
C ALA A 216 -10.77 10.38 -9.87
N HIS A 217 -11.80 9.78 -9.27
CA HIS A 217 -12.36 8.50 -9.71
C HIS A 217 -12.95 8.62 -11.11
N ASP A 218 -13.76 9.65 -11.35
CA ASP A 218 -14.40 9.90 -12.65
C ASP A 218 -13.36 10.13 -13.75
N GLU A 219 -12.30 10.89 -13.46
CA GLU A 219 -11.16 11.06 -14.37
C GLU A 219 -10.53 9.70 -14.70
N TRP A 220 -10.30 8.84 -13.70
CA TRP A 220 -9.71 7.52 -13.94
C TRP A 220 -10.59 6.62 -14.79
N GLN A 221 -11.92 6.72 -14.69
CA GLN A 221 -12.83 5.89 -15.50
C GLN A 221 -12.77 6.22 -17.00
N VAL A 222 -12.44 7.45 -17.37
CA VAL A 222 -12.37 7.87 -18.79
C VAL A 222 -10.95 7.81 -19.37
N THR A 223 -9.92 7.62 -18.53
CA THR A 223 -8.54 7.47 -18.99
C THR A 223 -8.21 6.04 -19.43
N ARG A 224 -7.07 5.88 -20.13
CA ARG A 224 -6.52 4.56 -20.46
C ARG A 224 -6.34 3.72 -19.19
N ARG A 225 -6.61 2.41 -19.29
CA ARG A 225 -6.34 1.42 -18.24
C ARG A 225 -4.96 1.62 -17.62
N TYR A 226 -4.92 1.49 -16.30
CA TYR A 226 -3.71 1.66 -15.51
C TYR A 226 -2.71 0.52 -15.71
N LEU A 227 -3.24 -0.70 -15.87
CA LEU A 227 -2.53 -1.91 -16.27
C LEU A 227 -3.13 -2.47 -17.57
N SER A 228 -2.31 -3.03 -18.45
CA SER A 228 -2.79 -3.52 -19.75
C SER A 228 -3.50 -4.86 -19.60
N ASP A 229 -4.39 -5.19 -20.52
CA ASP A 229 -5.09 -6.49 -20.51
C ASP A 229 -4.11 -7.66 -20.57
N ILE A 230 -3.05 -7.50 -21.33
CA ILE A 230 -1.96 -8.48 -21.47
C ILE A 230 -1.31 -8.73 -20.11
N SER A 231 -0.93 -7.67 -19.38
CA SER A 231 -0.30 -7.83 -18.07
C SER A 231 -1.28 -8.33 -17.00
N MET A 232 -2.57 -7.97 -17.11
CA MET A 232 -3.61 -8.51 -16.25
C MET A 232 -3.89 -10.00 -16.51
N ALA A 233 -3.70 -10.50 -17.74
CA ALA A 233 -3.77 -11.93 -18.03
C ALA A 233 -2.64 -12.70 -17.32
N GLU A 234 -1.43 -12.14 -17.23
CA GLU A 234 -0.34 -12.70 -16.43
C GLU A 234 -0.71 -12.77 -14.94
N LEU A 235 -1.34 -11.71 -14.41
CA LEU A 235 -1.80 -11.69 -13.03
C LEU A 235 -2.83 -12.78 -12.75
N ARG A 236 -3.78 -13.02 -13.68
CA ARG A 236 -4.76 -14.10 -13.53
C ARG A 236 -4.10 -15.47 -13.42
N LYS A 237 -2.99 -15.71 -14.15
CA LYS A 237 -2.20 -16.95 -14.03
C LYS A 237 -1.54 -17.06 -12.66
N VAL A 238 -0.94 -15.98 -12.15
CA VAL A 238 -0.35 -15.94 -10.80
C VAL A 238 -1.39 -16.24 -9.73
N ILE A 239 -2.59 -15.65 -9.85
CA ILE A 239 -3.70 -15.87 -8.92
C ILE A 239 -4.18 -17.33 -8.99
N ALA A 240 -4.35 -17.89 -10.19
CA ALA A 240 -4.75 -19.29 -10.37
C ALA A 240 -3.73 -20.24 -9.72
N ALA A 241 -2.43 -20.09 -10.03
CA ALA A 241 -1.38 -20.92 -9.45
C ALA A 241 -1.35 -20.84 -7.91
N LYS A 242 -1.61 -19.65 -7.34
CA LYS A 242 -1.73 -19.49 -5.89
C LYS A 242 -2.92 -20.27 -5.32
N HIS A 243 -4.08 -20.24 -5.99
CA HIS A 243 -5.25 -20.99 -5.54
C HIS A 243 -5.02 -22.50 -5.63
N ASP A 244 -4.40 -22.98 -6.70
CA ASP A 244 -4.07 -24.39 -6.89
C ASP A 244 -3.13 -24.89 -5.76
N ALA A 245 -2.09 -24.12 -5.45
CA ALA A 245 -1.15 -24.43 -4.36
C ALA A 245 -1.81 -24.46 -2.96
N ILE A 246 -2.90 -23.73 -2.76
CA ILE A 246 -3.69 -23.78 -1.50
C ILE A 246 -4.59 -25.01 -1.49
N ALA A 247 -5.10 -25.44 -2.65
CA ALA A 247 -6.04 -26.55 -2.77
C ALA A 247 -5.36 -27.93 -2.67
N GLU A 248 -4.13 -28.09 -3.18
CA GLU A 248 -3.38 -29.35 -3.14
C GLU A 248 -3.23 -29.95 -1.72
N PRO A 249 -2.80 -29.20 -0.68
CA PRO A 249 -2.68 -29.73 0.67
C PRO A 249 -4.02 -30.17 1.30
N LEU A 250 -5.14 -29.53 0.90
CA LEU A 250 -6.48 -29.85 1.39
C LEU A 250 -7.04 -31.14 0.78
N ALA A 251 -6.61 -31.49 -0.43
CA ALA A 251 -7.02 -32.71 -1.11
C ALA A 251 -6.35 -33.96 -0.53
N GLU A 252 -5.04 -33.88 -0.25
CA GLU A 252 -4.28 -34.99 0.37
C GLU A 252 -4.78 -35.28 1.80
N GLN A 253 -5.09 -34.25 2.59
CA GLN A 253 -5.63 -34.41 3.95
C GLN A 253 -7.02 -35.08 3.97
N ARG A 254 -7.82 -34.94 2.90
CA ARG A 254 -9.13 -35.60 2.78
C ARG A 254 -9.05 -37.04 2.28
N GLN A 255 -7.93 -37.46 1.69
CA GLN A 255 -7.72 -38.84 1.25
C GLN A 255 -7.16 -39.74 2.35
N ILE A 256 -6.68 -39.16 3.45
CA ILE A 256 -6.07 -39.86 4.59
C ILE A 256 -7.05 -40.02 5.78
N ALA A 257 -8.24 -39.42 5.68
CA ALA A 257 -9.32 -39.52 6.68
C ALA A 257 -10.46 -40.43 6.20
#